data_AF-X0PCF9-F1
#
_entry.id   AF-X0PCF9-F1
#
_cell.length_a   1.000
_cell.length_b   1.000
_cell.length_c   1.000
_cell.angle_alpha   90.00
_cell.angle_beta   90.00
_cell.angle_gamma   90.00
#
_symmetry.space_group_name_H-M   'P 1'
#
loop_
_entity.id
_entity.type
_entity.pdbx_description
1 polymer ?
#
loop_
_entity_poly.entity_id
_entity_poly.type
_entity_poly.pdbx_seq_one_letter_code
_entity_poly.pdbx_strand_id
1 'polypeptide(L)'
;MSGYKSGDTFTITGAATKTREGWLYYQVTDDNNSAVTGWVFAGGLTAPTTQPSTPTTPTTTPTKDNSIQIVYLNAGGQQVGQTYNWIIQNSDLKSGAKLTNGAKLGDILTNPAALTDAANKNVPSGYTISKSQPNNPVANVTVGSNYTVYVDQKVQSYTSQLSYYDSDSGQPISSSSLVEGIYPVFNDTDKAVFTSSTQGQLPASVFDNNVFKTGNLATLTGNAVNIGGKLLTPTWNFDATKTKQANANAKYGDTVKLYYKANPLS
;
A
#
# COMPACT_ATOMS: atom_id res chain seq x y z
N MET A 1 15.12 10.89 57.96
CA MET A 1 14.27 9.97 57.17
C MET A 1 14.95 8.62 57.16
N SER A 2 14.63 7.75 58.12
CA SER A 2 15.23 6.41 58.25
C SER A 2 14.12 5.38 58.06
N GLY A 3 13.77 5.11 56.80
CA GLY A 3 12.82 4.08 56.41
C GLY A 3 13.45 2.93 55.64
N TYR A 4 14.70 3.07 55.20
CA TYR A 4 15.43 2.06 54.44
C TYR A 4 16.51 1.38 55.30
N LYS A 5 16.75 0.10 55.04
CA LYS A 5 17.79 -0.74 55.65
C LYS A 5 18.75 -1.25 54.58
N SER A 6 19.90 -1.75 55.03
CA SER A 6 20.87 -2.38 54.13
C SER A 6 20.25 -3.58 53.43
N GLY A 7 20.37 -3.63 52.10
CA GLY A 7 19.82 -4.70 51.26
C GLY A 7 18.44 -4.42 50.67
N ASP A 8 17.81 -3.29 50.99
CA ASP A 8 16.58 -2.88 50.30
C ASP A 8 16.85 -2.64 48.80
N THR A 9 15.88 -3.01 47.98
CA THR A 9 15.86 -2.75 46.55
C THR A 9 14.90 -1.61 46.24
N PHE A 10 15.21 -0.90 45.16
CA PHE A 10 14.49 0.31 44.79
C PHE A 10 14.12 0.29 43.31
N THR A 11 12.90 0.67 43.01
CA THR A 11 12.46 0.99 41.66
C THR A 11 12.77 2.46 41.36
N ILE A 12 13.55 2.71 40.30
CA ILE A 12 13.85 4.06 39.82
C ILE A 12 12.65 4.59 39.03
N THR A 13 12.10 5.73 39.47
CA THR A 13 10.92 6.37 38.87
C THR A 13 11.25 7.70 38.16
N GLY A 14 12.46 8.22 38.35
CA GLY A 14 12.93 9.45 37.71
C GLY A 14 14.43 9.66 37.86
N ALA A 15 15.01 10.55 37.08
CA ALA A 15 16.44 10.89 37.14
C ALA A 15 16.64 12.39 36.92
N ALA A 16 17.56 13.00 37.68
CA ALA A 16 17.91 14.40 37.56
C ALA A 16 19.41 14.61 37.82
N THR A 17 20.05 15.45 37.02
CA THR A 17 21.45 15.86 37.23
C THR A 17 21.46 17.27 37.80
N LYS A 18 22.17 17.47 38.92
CA LYS A 18 22.36 18.84 39.45
C LYS A 18 23.30 19.62 38.54
N THR A 19 22.81 20.69 37.94
CA THR A 19 23.55 21.53 36.97
C THR A 19 24.83 22.17 37.52
N ARG A 20 24.94 22.39 38.84
CA ARG A 20 26.11 23.05 39.46
C ARG A 20 27.25 22.09 39.80
N GLU A 21 26.95 20.82 40.06
CA GLU A 21 27.92 19.86 40.60
C GLU A 21 28.06 18.60 39.73
N GLY A 22 27.21 18.45 38.69
CA GLY A 22 27.27 17.32 37.76
C GLY A 22 26.80 15.97 38.33
N TRP A 23 26.42 15.92 39.61
CA TRP A 23 25.99 14.67 40.24
C TRP A 23 24.59 14.25 39.79
N LEU A 24 24.49 12.98 39.40
CA LEU A 24 23.24 12.30 39.05
C LEU A 24 22.53 11.80 40.31
N TYR A 25 21.23 12.10 40.40
CA TYR A 25 20.34 11.57 41.42
C TYR A 25 19.21 10.80 40.75
N TYR A 26 18.77 9.71 41.39
CA TYR A 26 17.59 8.96 40.99
C TYR A 26 16.47 9.19 41.99
N GLN A 27 15.26 9.38 41.48
CA GLN A 27 14.05 9.28 42.28
C GLN A 27 13.72 7.79 42.41
N VAL A 28 13.52 7.35 43.64
CA VAL A 28 13.32 5.93 43.97
C VAL A 28 12.07 5.74 44.82
N THR A 29 11.48 4.56 44.67
CA THR A 29 10.46 4.00 45.55
C THR A 29 11.01 2.68 46.11
N ASP A 30 10.88 2.46 47.41
CA ASP A 30 11.27 1.19 48.04
C ASP A 30 10.35 0.06 47.56
N ASP A 31 10.95 -1.05 47.12
CA ASP A 31 10.20 -2.18 46.56
C ASP A 31 9.39 -2.94 47.60
N ASN A 32 9.79 -2.87 48.88
CA ASN A 32 9.12 -3.51 50.01
C ASN A 32 8.17 -2.56 50.76
N ASN A 33 8.28 -1.25 50.53
CA ASN A 33 7.42 -0.24 51.15
C ASN A 33 7.20 0.96 50.23
N SER A 34 6.15 0.91 49.40
CA SER A 34 5.85 1.95 48.41
C SER A 34 5.53 3.34 49.00
N ALA A 35 5.30 3.46 50.31
CA ALA A 35 5.18 4.74 50.98
C ALA A 35 6.53 5.46 51.19
N VAL A 36 7.64 4.73 51.08
CA VAL A 36 9.00 5.27 51.16
C VAL A 36 9.46 5.66 49.75
N THR A 37 9.51 6.96 49.49
CA THR A 37 10.01 7.53 48.24
C THR A 37 11.05 8.62 48.53
N GLY A 38 11.94 8.88 47.58
CA GLY A 38 12.95 9.93 47.75
C GLY A 38 13.91 10.07 46.59
N TRP A 39 14.87 10.99 46.73
CA TRP A 39 15.99 11.14 45.81
C TRP A 39 17.25 10.56 46.44
N VAL A 40 17.93 9.69 45.71
CA VAL A 40 19.18 9.08 46.13
C VAL A 40 20.29 9.42 45.15
N PHE A 41 21.49 9.66 45.67
CA PHE A 41 22.66 9.88 44.84
C PHE A 41 23.01 8.59 44.09
N ALA A 42 23.19 8.67 42.76
CA ALA A 42 23.37 7.50 41.90
C ALA A 42 24.61 6.67 42.27
N GLY A 43 25.70 7.31 42.70
CA GLY A 43 26.93 6.62 43.12
C GLY A 43 26.80 5.88 44.46
N GLY A 44 25.71 6.07 45.19
CA GLY A 44 25.40 5.33 46.42
C GLY A 44 24.59 4.06 46.20
N LEU A 45 24.25 3.73 44.94
CA LEU A 45 23.49 2.54 44.59
C LEU A 45 24.38 1.50 43.91
N THR A 46 24.18 0.25 44.28
CA THR A 46 24.74 -0.89 43.54
C THR A 46 23.72 -1.32 42.49
N ALA A 47 24.09 -1.27 41.23
CA ALA A 47 23.26 -1.84 40.17
C ALA A 47 23.11 -3.36 40.41
N PRO A 48 21.91 -3.93 40.24
CA PRO A 48 21.73 -5.38 40.28
C PRO A 48 22.73 -6.07 39.34
N THR A 49 23.40 -7.12 39.81
CA THR A 49 24.30 -7.96 38.98
C THR A 49 23.54 -8.66 37.84
N THR A 50 22.22 -8.69 37.94
CA THR A 50 21.27 -9.03 36.90
C THR A 50 20.40 -7.81 36.64
N GLN A 51 20.77 -7.02 35.64
CA GLN A 51 19.98 -5.88 35.18
C GLN A 51 18.52 -6.34 34.96
N PRO A 52 17.50 -5.75 35.63
CA PRO A 52 16.14 -5.87 35.15
C PRO A 52 16.13 -5.23 33.77
N SER A 53 16.01 -6.07 32.76
CA SER A 53 15.99 -5.68 31.37
C SER A 53 14.75 -4.85 31.13
N THR A 54 14.88 -3.52 31.18
CA THR A 54 14.22 -2.70 30.16
C THR A 54 15.02 -2.94 28.89
N PRO A 55 14.58 -3.76 27.93
CA PRO A 55 15.32 -3.93 26.68
C PRO A 55 15.09 -2.65 25.90
N THR A 56 16.03 -1.72 26.00
CA THR A 56 16.14 -0.56 25.10
C THR A 56 16.76 -0.94 23.76
N THR A 57 17.21 -2.19 23.61
CA THR A 57 17.71 -2.72 22.34
C THR A 57 16.56 -3.43 21.62
N PRO A 58 16.19 -3.00 20.39
CA PRO A 58 15.23 -3.71 19.57
C PRO A 58 15.70 -5.15 19.40
N THR A 59 14.84 -6.12 19.71
CA THR A 59 15.18 -7.52 19.43
C THR A 59 15.03 -7.73 17.93
N THR A 60 16.09 -8.18 17.26
CA THR A 60 16.13 -8.35 15.80
C THR A 60 15.94 -9.80 15.35
N THR A 61 15.93 -10.75 16.29
CA THR A 61 15.77 -12.18 15.99
C THR A 61 14.39 -12.66 16.44
N PRO A 62 13.58 -13.24 15.53
CA PRO A 62 12.29 -13.79 15.88
C PRO A 62 12.44 -15.11 16.66
N THR A 63 11.61 -15.28 17.68
CA THR A 63 11.51 -16.44 18.57
C THR A 63 10.03 -16.68 18.90
N LYS A 64 9.69 -17.84 19.45
CA LYS A 64 8.31 -18.13 19.86
C LYS A 64 7.77 -17.19 20.94
N ASP A 65 8.65 -16.52 21.67
CA ASP A 65 8.27 -15.62 22.76
C ASP A 65 8.11 -14.17 22.34
N ASN A 66 8.53 -13.78 21.13
CA ASN A 66 8.55 -12.37 20.72
C ASN A 66 8.05 -12.11 19.29
N SER A 67 7.57 -13.11 18.57
CA SER A 67 7.15 -12.93 17.18
C SER A 67 5.85 -13.64 16.82
N ILE A 68 5.30 -13.22 15.69
CA ILE A 68 4.19 -13.85 14.97
C ILE A 68 4.69 -14.20 13.57
N GLN A 69 4.40 -15.41 13.11
CA GLN A 69 4.66 -15.78 11.72
C GLN A 69 3.43 -15.44 10.86
N ILE A 70 3.57 -14.48 9.95
CA ILE A 70 2.54 -14.13 8.98
C ILE A 70 2.68 -15.04 7.76
N VAL A 71 1.60 -15.73 7.41
CA VAL A 71 1.52 -16.67 6.29
C VAL A 71 0.52 -16.14 5.27
N TYR A 72 0.98 -15.90 4.05
CA TYR A 72 0.13 -15.41 2.95
C TYR A 72 -0.38 -16.57 2.12
N LEU A 73 -1.70 -16.69 1.97
CA LEU A 73 -2.35 -17.76 1.21
C LEU A 73 -3.14 -17.21 0.02
N ASN A 74 -3.16 -17.95 -1.09
CA ASN A 74 -4.12 -17.71 -2.17
C ASN A 74 -5.52 -18.25 -1.81
N ALA A 75 -6.51 -18.02 -2.68
CA ALA A 75 -7.87 -18.53 -2.50
C ALA A 75 -7.99 -20.06 -2.39
N GLY A 76 -6.99 -20.81 -2.89
CA GLY A 76 -6.90 -22.27 -2.75
C GLY A 76 -6.23 -22.73 -1.45
N GLY A 77 -5.88 -21.81 -0.54
CA GLY A 77 -5.19 -22.13 0.71
C GLY A 77 -3.70 -22.45 0.54
N GLN A 78 -3.13 -22.22 -0.64
CA GLN A 78 -1.70 -22.46 -0.89
C GLN A 78 -0.88 -21.24 -0.50
N GLN A 79 0.27 -21.46 0.14
CA GLN A 79 1.17 -20.38 0.50
C GLN A 79 1.75 -19.71 -0.74
N VAL A 80 1.76 -18.38 -0.74
CA VAL A 80 2.39 -17.55 -1.78
C VAL A 80 3.49 -16.70 -1.17
N GLY A 81 4.67 -16.75 -1.79
CA GLY A 81 5.86 -16.08 -1.27
C GLY A 81 6.38 -16.67 0.04
N GLN A 82 7.35 -15.97 0.63
CA GLN A 82 7.94 -16.35 1.92
C GLN A 82 7.06 -15.87 3.08
N THR A 83 7.11 -16.58 4.21
CA THR A 83 6.49 -16.10 5.44
C THR A 83 7.23 -14.89 5.99
N TYR A 84 6.51 -14.00 6.67
CA TYR A 84 7.09 -12.83 7.33
C TYR A 84 7.01 -12.99 8.83
N ASN A 85 8.15 -12.93 9.52
CA ASN A 85 8.17 -12.96 10.99
C ASN A 85 8.12 -11.53 11.51
N TRP A 86 6.96 -11.14 12.06
CA TRP A 86 6.81 -9.85 12.71
C TRP A 86 7.28 -9.96 14.16
N ILE A 87 8.34 -9.23 14.50
CA ILE A 87 8.88 -9.17 15.87
C ILE A 87 8.17 -8.03 16.61
N ILE A 88 7.51 -8.37 17.71
CA ILE A 88 6.83 -7.43 18.59
C ILE A 88 7.90 -6.75 19.44
N GLN A 89 7.95 -5.42 19.41
CA GLN A 89 8.91 -4.67 20.22
C GLN A 89 8.30 -4.37 21.58
N ASN A 90 9.14 -4.27 22.62
CA ASN A 90 8.67 -3.91 23.95
C ASN A 90 7.99 -2.53 23.98
N SER A 91 8.36 -1.62 23.07
CA SER A 91 7.71 -0.32 22.87
C SER A 91 6.26 -0.42 22.41
N ASP A 92 5.87 -1.55 21.81
CA ASP A 92 4.52 -1.77 21.31
C ASP A 92 3.57 -2.22 22.43
N LEU A 93 4.09 -2.58 23.60
CA LEU A 93 3.34 -3.18 24.70
C LEU A 93 2.68 -2.12 25.60
N LYS A 94 1.50 -2.43 26.11
CA LYS A 94 0.85 -1.68 27.18
C LYS A 94 1.73 -1.72 28.43
N SER A 95 1.63 -0.69 29.26
CA SER A 95 2.35 -0.65 30.54
C SER A 95 2.03 -1.89 31.39
N GLY A 96 3.08 -2.55 31.89
CA GLY A 96 2.97 -3.78 32.71
C GLY A 96 2.67 -5.07 31.94
N ALA A 97 2.41 -5.01 30.63
CA ALA A 97 2.22 -6.22 29.83
C ALA A 97 3.55 -6.98 29.64
N LYS A 98 3.46 -8.31 29.57
CA LYS A 98 4.60 -9.19 29.33
C LYS A 98 4.51 -9.83 27.96
N LEU A 99 5.61 -9.82 27.24
CA LEU A 99 5.74 -10.49 25.96
C LEU A 99 6.22 -11.93 26.21
N THR A 100 5.29 -12.88 26.09
CA THR A 100 5.54 -14.32 26.31
C THR A 100 4.71 -15.14 25.32
N ASN A 101 5.20 -16.30 24.90
CA ASN A 101 4.45 -17.22 24.05
C ASN A 101 3.04 -17.49 24.62
N GLY A 102 2.02 -17.43 23.75
CA GLY A 102 0.62 -17.61 24.12
C GLY A 102 -0.11 -16.35 24.63
N ALA A 103 0.58 -15.24 24.88
CA ALA A 103 -0.07 -13.98 25.25
C ALA A 103 -0.95 -13.46 24.10
N LYS A 104 -2.20 -13.08 24.39
CA LYS A 104 -3.13 -12.53 23.37
C LYS A 104 -2.71 -11.12 22.98
N LEU A 105 -2.61 -10.86 21.68
CA LEU A 105 -2.18 -9.56 21.16
C LEU A 105 -3.12 -8.41 21.57
N GLY A 106 -4.44 -8.65 21.58
CA GLY A 106 -5.42 -7.64 22.01
C GLY A 106 -5.22 -7.18 23.46
N ASP A 107 -4.67 -8.05 24.32
CA ASP A 107 -4.45 -7.76 25.72
C ASP A 107 -3.15 -6.98 25.92
N ILE A 108 -2.10 -7.28 25.15
CA ILE A 108 -0.75 -6.75 25.39
C ILE A 108 -0.35 -5.56 24.52
N LEU A 109 -0.91 -5.37 23.33
CA LEU A 109 -0.49 -4.32 22.39
C LEU A 109 -1.17 -2.98 22.67
N THR A 110 -0.41 -1.88 22.62
CA THR A 110 -0.94 -0.51 22.63
C THR A 110 -1.77 -0.19 21.40
N ASN A 111 -1.31 -0.64 20.22
CA ASN A 111 -2.01 -0.50 18.95
C ASN A 111 -2.53 -1.88 18.47
N PRO A 112 -3.84 -2.12 18.51
CA PRO A 112 -4.42 -3.40 18.07
C PRO A 112 -4.31 -3.63 16.56
N ALA A 113 -4.03 -2.60 15.76
CA ALA A 113 -3.86 -2.72 14.30
C ALA A 113 -2.43 -3.07 13.88
N ALA A 114 -1.46 -3.09 14.79
CA ALA A 114 -0.03 -3.23 14.45
C ALA A 114 0.28 -4.52 13.65
N LEU A 115 -0.37 -5.64 13.97
CA LEU A 115 -0.23 -6.89 13.21
C LEU A 115 -0.78 -6.75 11.78
N THR A 116 -1.93 -6.11 11.62
CA THR A 116 -2.53 -5.87 10.30
C THR A 116 -1.66 -4.92 9.47
N ASP A 117 -1.10 -3.88 10.09
CA ASP A 117 -0.17 -2.97 9.41
C ASP A 117 1.11 -3.69 8.96
N ALA A 118 1.66 -4.55 9.81
CA ALA A 118 2.81 -5.40 9.47
C ALA A 118 2.48 -6.34 8.31
N ALA A 119 1.31 -7.00 8.35
CA ALA A 119 0.86 -7.88 7.28
C ALA A 119 0.69 -7.12 5.95
N ASN A 120 0.07 -5.93 5.96
CA ASN A 120 -0.19 -5.12 4.77
C ASN A 120 1.11 -4.61 4.12
N LYS A 121 2.10 -4.22 4.92
CA LYS A 121 3.40 -3.74 4.43
C LYS A 121 4.26 -4.83 3.80
N ASN A 122 4.05 -6.08 4.19
CA ASN A 122 4.88 -7.22 3.77
C ASN A 122 4.16 -8.18 2.82
N VAL A 123 3.05 -7.77 2.20
CA VAL A 123 2.37 -8.56 1.18
C VAL A 123 3.37 -8.92 0.06
N PRO A 124 3.44 -10.20 -0.37
CA PRO A 124 4.32 -10.62 -1.45
C PRO A 124 4.12 -9.81 -2.73
N SER A 125 5.21 -9.55 -3.45
CA SER A 125 5.15 -8.86 -4.74
C SER A 125 4.22 -9.58 -5.72
N GLY A 126 3.38 -8.84 -6.44
CA GLY A 126 2.37 -9.39 -7.33
C GLY A 126 1.04 -9.76 -6.65
N TYR A 127 0.86 -9.48 -5.35
CA TYR A 127 -0.37 -9.77 -4.61
C TYR A 127 -0.92 -8.53 -3.87
N THR A 128 -2.19 -8.60 -3.50
CA THR A 128 -2.91 -7.65 -2.62
C THR A 128 -3.70 -8.44 -1.59
N ILE A 129 -3.97 -7.84 -0.42
CA ILE A 129 -4.89 -8.44 0.56
C ILE A 129 -6.24 -8.74 -0.10
N SER A 130 -6.72 -9.96 0.11
CA SER A 130 -8.00 -10.38 -0.46
C SER A 130 -9.14 -9.61 0.16
N LYS A 131 -10.05 -9.13 -0.68
CA LYS A 131 -11.30 -8.49 -0.24
C LYS A 131 -12.46 -9.49 -0.14
N SER A 132 -12.27 -10.68 -0.70
CA SER A 132 -13.31 -11.71 -0.82
C SER A 132 -13.18 -12.81 0.24
N GLN A 133 -11.98 -13.03 0.78
CA GLN A 133 -11.72 -14.04 1.81
C GLN A 133 -11.60 -13.40 3.20
N PRO A 134 -12.11 -14.04 4.26
CA PRO A 134 -11.98 -13.53 5.61
C PRO A 134 -10.54 -13.71 6.12
N ASN A 135 -9.95 -12.62 6.64
CA ASN A 135 -8.69 -12.69 7.38
C ASN A 135 -8.96 -12.94 8.87
N ASN A 136 -8.05 -13.65 9.54
CA ASN A 136 -8.21 -13.93 10.96
C ASN A 136 -8.27 -12.63 11.78
N PRO A 137 -9.19 -12.50 12.75
CA PRO A 137 -9.25 -11.34 13.62
C PRO A 137 -8.03 -11.28 14.53
N VAL A 138 -7.34 -10.14 14.56
CA VAL A 138 -6.10 -9.92 15.34
C VAL A 138 -6.30 -10.16 16.84
N ALA A 139 -7.50 -9.89 17.37
CA ALA A 139 -7.80 -9.97 18.80
C ALA A 139 -7.55 -11.36 19.42
N ASN A 140 -7.67 -12.43 18.64
CA ASN A 140 -7.49 -13.81 19.11
C ASN A 140 -6.10 -14.39 18.78
N VAL A 141 -5.24 -13.61 18.12
CA VAL A 141 -3.88 -14.05 17.79
C VAL A 141 -3.03 -14.01 19.07
N THR A 142 -2.19 -15.01 19.25
CA THR A 142 -1.28 -15.11 20.39
C THR A 142 0.17 -15.02 19.94
N VAL A 143 1.05 -14.43 20.75
CA VAL A 143 2.50 -14.46 20.54
C VAL A 143 2.97 -15.91 20.30
N GLY A 144 3.86 -16.11 19.33
CA GLY A 144 4.38 -17.43 18.95
C GLY A 144 3.51 -18.23 17.98
N SER A 145 2.33 -17.71 17.59
CA SER A 145 1.41 -18.37 16.65
C SER A 145 1.59 -17.93 15.20
N ASN A 146 0.85 -18.59 14.30
CA ASN A 146 0.74 -18.21 12.89
C ASN A 146 -0.45 -17.28 12.68
N TYR A 147 -0.26 -16.26 11.85
CA TYR A 147 -1.29 -15.35 11.38
C TYR A 147 -1.50 -15.51 9.88
N THR A 148 -2.59 -16.17 9.50
CA THR A 148 -2.96 -16.37 8.11
C THR A 148 -3.61 -15.13 7.52
N VAL A 149 -3.13 -14.73 6.34
CA VAL A 149 -3.63 -13.60 5.55
C VAL A 149 -3.93 -14.09 4.13
N TYR A 150 -5.17 -13.97 3.69
CA TYR A 150 -5.54 -14.28 2.32
C TYR A 150 -5.19 -13.12 1.40
N VAL A 151 -4.62 -13.46 0.26
CA VAL A 151 -4.20 -12.51 -0.77
C VAL A 151 -4.74 -12.93 -2.13
N ASP A 152 -5.14 -11.94 -2.91
CA ASP A 152 -5.48 -12.10 -4.32
C ASP A 152 -4.26 -11.69 -5.14
N GLN A 153 -4.02 -12.40 -6.25
CA GLN A 153 -3.03 -11.95 -7.22
C GLN A 153 -3.46 -10.57 -7.72
N LYS A 154 -2.54 -9.60 -7.70
CA LYS A 154 -2.78 -8.32 -8.36
C LYS A 154 -3.15 -8.64 -9.80
N VAL A 155 -4.37 -8.28 -10.19
CA VAL A 155 -4.73 -8.25 -11.60
C VAL A 155 -3.84 -7.18 -12.20
N GLN A 156 -2.75 -7.60 -12.86
CA GLN A 156 -1.96 -6.66 -13.65
C GLN A 156 -2.93 -6.04 -14.66
N SER A 157 -2.87 -4.74 -14.86
CA SER A 157 -3.76 -4.06 -15.81
C SER A 157 -2.91 -3.37 -16.82
N TYR A 158 -2.89 -3.91 -18.02
CA TYR A 158 -2.21 -3.34 -19.17
C TYR A 158 -3.25 -2.61 -20.01
N THR A 159 -3.44 -1.33 -19.70
CA THR A 159 -4.36 -0.45 -20.45
C THR A 159 -3.57 0.28 -21.53
N SER A 160 -3.94 0.08 -22.78
CA SER A 160 -3.32 0.79 -23.91
C SER A 160 -3.67 2.26 -23.92
N GLN A 161 -2.69 3.10 -24.24
CA GLN A 161 -2.92 4.52 -24.52
C GLN A 161 -3.44 4.69 -25.96
N LEU A 162 -4.20 5.75 -26.22
CA LEU A 162 -4.77 6.01 -27.54
C LEU A 162 -4.18 7.29 -28.14
N SER A 163 -3.88 7.22 -29.43
CA SER A 163 -3.35 8.34 -30.22
C SER A 163 -4.13 8.45 -31.52
N TYR A 164 -4.40 9.67 -31.98
CA TYR A 164 -5.39 9.95 -33.01
C TYR A 164 -4.69 10.52 -34.25
N TYR A 165 -4.99 9.94 -35.43
CA TYR A 165 -4.35 10.27 -36.69
C TYR A 165 -5.37 10.45 -37.79
N ASP A 166 -5.04 11.33 -38.74
CA ASP A 166 -5.83 11.55 -39.94
C ASP A 166 -5.50 10.46 -40.99
N SER A 167 -6.53 9.86 -41.58
CA SER A 167 -6.38 8.74 -42.52
C SER A 167 -5.78 9.15 -43.86
N ASP A 168 -5.94 10.39 -44.30
CA ASP A 168 -5.46 10.80 -45.61
C ASP A 168 -4.00 11.27 -45.53
N SER A 169 -3.69 12.11 -44.54
CA SER A 169 -2.35 12.68 -44.35
C SER A 169 -1.41 11.78 -43.52
N GLY A 170 -1.95 10.89 -42.69
CA GLY A 170 -1.18 10.12 -41.71
C GLY A 170 -0.61 10.94 -40.56
N GLN A 171 -0.98 12.22 -40.44
CA GLN A 171 -0.49 13.11 -39.39
C GLN A 171 -1.34 13.00 -38.12
N PRO A 172 -0.78 13.28 -36.93
CA PRO A 172 -1.55 13.33 -35.69
C PRO A 172 -2.65 14.39 -35.75
N ILE A 173 -3.83 14.06 -35.24
CA ILE A 173 -4.91 15.01 -34.98
C ILE A 173 -4.67 15.59 -33.59
N SER A 174 -4.35 16.89 -33.53
CA SER A 174 -4.16 17.60 -32.26
C SER A 174 -5.47 17.76 -31.50
N SER A 175 -5.47 17.56 -30.18
CA SER A 175 -6.66 17.78 -29.35
C SER A 175 -7.18 19.22 -29.45
N SER A 176 -6.29 20.19 -29.64
CA SER A 176 -6.65 21.60 -29.87
C SER A 176 -7.50 21.84 -31.12
N SER A 177 -7.49 20.91 -32.08
CA SER A 177 -8.36 20.96 -33.26
C SER A 177 -9.76 20.40 -32.99
N LEU A 178 -9.96 19.72 -31.87
CA LEU A 178 -11.21 19.11 -31.44
C LEU A 178 -12.03 20.08 -30.59
N VAL A 179 -13.34 19.84 -30.55
CA VAL A 179 -14.26 20.56 -29.66
C VAL A 179 -13.74 20.49 -28.21
N GLU A 180 -13.79 21.61 -27.50
CA GLU A 180 -13.28 21.76 -26.12
C GLU A 180 -11.76 21.52 -25.95
N GLY A 181 -11.01 21.27 -27.03
CA GLY A 181 -9.56 21.06 -26.97
C GLY A 181 -9.15 19.69 -26.40
N ILE A 182 -10.09 18.74 -26.31
CA ILE A 182 -9.90 17.44 -25.62
C ILE A 182 -10.12 16.25 -26.56
N TYR A 183 -9.43 15.15 -26.29
CA TYR A 183 -9.74 13.86 -26.89
C TYR A 183 -10.99 13.24 -26.22
N PRO A 184 -11.66 12.27 -26.88
CA PRO A 184 -12.78 11.56 -26.30
C PRO A 184 -12.46 11.00 -24.90
N VAL A 185 -13.33 11.31 -23.93
CA VAL A 185 -13.22 10.81 -22.55
C VAL A 185 -13.95 9.46 -22.44
N PHE A 186 -13.30 8.53 -21.75
CA PHE A 186 -13.80 7.15 -21.61
C PHE A 186 -14.37 6.89 -20.22
N ASN A 187 -15.54 6.23 -20.19
CA ASN A 187 -15.99 5.53 -19.00
C ASN A 187 -15.20 4.22 -18.82
N ASP A 188 -15.42 3.53 -17.70
CA ASP A 188 -14.67 2.31 -17.39
C ASP A 188 -15.00 1.14 -18.35
N THR A 189 -16.20 1.10 -18.92
CA THR A 189 -16.61 0.11 -19.93
C THR A 189 -15.81 0.28 -21.23
N ASP A 190 -15.64 1.50 -21.71
CA ASP A 190 -14.86 1.77 -22.94
C ASP A 190 -13.36 1.55 -22.70
N LYS A 191 -12.84 1.89 -21.51
CA LYS A 191 -11.44 1.60 -21.14
C LYS A 191 -11.16 0.09 -21.08
N ALA A 192 -12.15 -0.70 -20.64
CA ALA A 192 -12.00 -2.14 -20.54
C ALA A 192 -11.72 -2.80 -21.90
N VAL A 193 -12.18 -2.21 -23.01
CA VAL A 193 -11.90 -2.68 -24.38
C VAL A 193 -10.39 -2.70 -24.70
N PHE A 194 -9.62 -1.81 -24.08
CA PHE A 194 -8.17 -1.66 -24.29
C PHE A 194 -7.34 -2.13 -23.10
N THR A 195 -7.95 -2.90 -22.20
CA THR A 195 -7.31 -3.35 -20.95
C THR A 195 -7.27 -4.86 -20.87
N SER A 196 -6.12 -5.41 -20.48
CA SER A 196 -5.95 -6.85 -20.27
C SER A 196 -5.14 -7.15 -19.02
N SER A 197 -5.34 -8.36 -18.49
CA SER A 197 -4.51 -8.90 -17.41
C SER A 197 -3.10 -9.31 -17.83
N THR A 198 -2.83 -9.32 -19.14
CA THR A 198 -1.55 -9.72 -19.75
C THR A 198 -1.16 -8.75 -20.88
N GLN A 199 0.14 -8.62 -21.17
CA GLN A 199 0.64 -7.92 -22.36
C GLN A 199 0.52 -8.76 -23.65
N GLY A 200 -0.59 -9.50 -23.79
CA GLY A 200 -0.89 -10.23 -25.01
C GLY A 200 -1.11 -9.29 -26.20
N GLN A 201 -1.10 -9.85 -27.40
CA GLN A 201 -1.44 -9.10 -28.62
C GLN A 201 -2.85 -8.50 -28.49
N LEU A 202 -2.99 -7.23 -28.86
CA LEU A 202 -4.28 -6.55 -28.97
C LEU A 202 -4.98 -7.11 -30.22
N PRO A 203 -6.08 -7.86 -30.08
CA PRO A 203 -6.69 -8.52 -31.23
C PRO A 203 -7.41 -7.50 -32.12
N ALA A 204 -7.33 -7.69 -33.44
CA ALA A 204 -7.93 -6.77 -34.41
C ALA A 204 -9.46 -6.60 -34.24
N SER A 205 -10.14 -7.59 -33.63
CA SER A 205 -11.56 -7.54 -33.29
C SER A 205 -11.91 -6.47 -32.25
N VAL A 206 -10.93 -5.95 -31.49
CA VAL A 206 -11.12 -4.77 -30.62
C VAL A 206 -11.64 -3.59 -31.43
N PHE A 207 -11.15 -3.41 -32.66
CA PHE A 207 -11.55 -2.32 -33.55
C PHE A 207 -12.91 -2.55 -34.23
N ASP A 208 -13.56 -3.69 -33.98
CA ASP A 208 -14.95 -3.96 -34.38
C ASP A 208 -15.97 -3.70 -33.26
N ASN A 209 -15.49 -3.29 -32.08
CA ASN A 209 -16.32 -2.99 -30.91
C ASN A 209 -17.26 -1.78 -31.16
N ASN A 210 -18.41 -1.76 -30.49
CA ASN A 210 -19.41 -0.70 -30.61
C ASN A 210 -18.88 0.69 -30.23
N VAL A 211 -17.82 0.79 -29.41
CA VAL A 211 -17.17 2.07 -29.10
C VAL A 211 -16.73 2.82 -30.38
N PHE A 212 -16.40 2.09 -31.44
CA PHE A 212 -15.98 2.59 -32.75
C PHE A 212 -17.10 2.72 -33.79
N LYS A 213 -18.30 2.21 -33.50
CA LYS A 213 -19.44 2.20 -34.44
C LYS A 213 -20.54 3.17 -34.04
N THR A 214 -20.86 3.18 -32.76
CA THR A 214 -21.94 3.99 -32.18
C THR A 214 -21.53 4.72 -30.90
N GLY A 215 -20.33 4.45 -30.38
CA GLY A 215 -19.80 5.08 -29.17
C GLY A 215 -18.91 6.29 -29.44
N ASN A 216 -18.20 6.72 -28.38
CA ASN A 216 -17.41 7.94 -28.34
C ASN A 216 -16.18 7.95 -29.27
N LEU A 217 -15.83 6.81 -29.88
CA LEU A 217 -14.76 6.70 -30.86
C LEU A 217 -15.24 6.54 -32.29
N ALA A 218 -16.55 6.51 -32.54
CA ALA A 218 -17.09 6.41 -33.88
C ALA A 218 -16.74 7.63 -34.74
N THR A 219 -16.79 8.82 -34.13
CA THR A 219 -16.46 10.08 -34.80
C THR A 219 -15.67 11.02 -33.89
N LEU A 220 -14.87 11.88 -34.50
CA LEU A 220 -14.28 13.05 -33.85
C LEU A 220 -14.95 14.30 -34.39
N THR A 221 -15.21 15.26 -33.51
CA THR A 221 -15.80 16.56 -33.88
C THR A 221 -14.78 17.67 -33.63
N GLY A 222 -14.51 18.46 -34.67
CA GLY A 222 -13.58 19.55 -34.62
C GLY A 222 -14.19 20.86 -34.13
N ASN A 223 -13.34 21.87 -33.94
CA ASN A 223 -13.79 23.24 -33.74
C ASN A 223 -14.43 23.80 -35.02
N ALA A 224 -15.49 24.58 -34.85
CA ALA A 224 -16.17 25.20 -35.98
C ALA A 224 -15.27 26.24 -36.67
N VAL A 225 -15.21 26.21 -38.00
CA VAL A 225 -14.37 27.08 -38.83
C VAL A 225 -15.24 27.89 -39.79
N ASN A 226 -14.88 29.15 -40.03
CA ASN A 226 -15.57 29.98 -41.01
C ASN A 226 -14.95 29.79 -42.40
N ILE A 227 -15.74 29.25 -43.33
CA ILE A 227 -15.35 29.06 -44.72
C ILE A 227 -16.38 29.79 -45.59
N GLY A 228 -15.93 30.86 -46.26
CA GLY A 228 -16.80 31.64 -47.16
C GLY A 228 -18.02 32.28 -46.48
N GLY A 229 -17.91 32.66 -45.20
CA GLY A 229 -19.00 33.27 -44.43
C GLY A 229 -19.94 32.26 -43.77
N LYS A 230 -19.77 30.95 -44.01
CA LYS A 230 -20.53 29.88 -43.38
C LYS A 230 -19.67 29.23 -42.29
N LEU A 231 -20.25 29.05 -41.10
CA LEU A 231 -19.62 28.31 -40.03
C LEU A 231 -19.83 26.80 -40.28
N LEU A 232 -18.73 26.06 -40.43
CA LEU A 232 -18.73 24.63 -40.72
C LEU A 232 -17.96 23.87 -39.64
N THR A 233 -18.47 22.71 -39.24
CA THR A 233 -17.82 21.86 -38.23
C THR A 233 -17.16 20.67 -38.91
N PRO A 234 -15.82 20.57 -38.91
CA PRO A 234 -15.14 19.40 -39.43
C PRO A 234 -15.45 18.20 -38.53
N THR A 235 -15.68 17.06 -39.17
CA THR A 235 -15.90 15.79 -38.50
C THR A 235 -15.02 14.75 -39.15
N TRP A 236 -14.57 13.77 -38.36
CA TRP A 236 -13.85 12.61 -38.88
C TRP A 236 -14.54 11.33 -38.45
N ASN A 237 -14.63 10.36 -39.35
CA ASN A 237 -15.17 9.03 -39.08
C ASN A 237 -14.03 8.03 -38.84
N PHE A 238 -14.21 7.11 -37.89
CA PHE A 238 -13.21 6.09 -37.60
C PHE A 238 -12.90 5.21 -38.83
N ASP A 239 -11.62 5.05 -39.13
CA ASP A 239 -11.10 4.21 -40.20
C ASP A 239 -10.60 2.88 -39.63
N ALA A 240 -11.49 1.91 -39.57
CA ALA A 240 -11.21 0.59 -39.03
C ALA A 240 -10.10 -0.14 -39.80
N THR A 241 -10.06 0.00 -41.12
CA THR A 241 -9.09 -0.71 -41.97
C THR A 241 -7.66 -0.22 -41.70
N LYS A 242 -7.46 1.10 -41.74
CA LYS A 242 -6.13 1.68 -41.50
C LYS A 242 -5.68 1.50 -40.05
N THR A 243 -6.63 1.59 -39.10
CA THR A 243 -6.37 1.31 -37.68
C THR A 243 -5.93 -0.13 -37.45
N LYS A 244 -6.62 -1.13 -38.02
CA LYS A 244 -6.23 -2.54 -37.89
C LYS A 244 -4.84 -2.79 -38.47
N GLN A 245 -4.54 -2.20 -39.64
CA GLN A 245 -3.24 -2.34 -40.28
C GLN A 245 -2.11 -1.74 -39.42
N ALA A 246 -2.31 -0.53 -38.89
CA ALA A 246 -1.28 0.16 -38.12
C ALA A 246 -0.98 -0.48 -36.76
N ASN A 247 -1.93 -1.27 -36.22
CA ASN A 247 -1.82 -1.90 -34.90
C ASN A 247 -1.75 -3.43 -34.97
N ALA A 248 -1.41 -4.01 -36.13
CA ALA A 248 -1.40 -5.46 -36.34
C ALA A 248 -0.55 -6.23 -35.31
N ASN A 249 0.51 -5.61 -34.80
CA ASN A 249 1.43 -6.20 -33.81
C ASN A 249 1.35 -5.53 -32.42
N ALA A 250 0.38 -4.64 -32.20
CA ALA A 250 0.24 -3.96 -30.91
C ALA A 250 -0.10 -4.96 -29.80
N LYS A 251 0.38 -4.69 -28.59
CA LYS A 251 0.05 -5.43 -27.37
C LYS A 251 -0.73 -4.54 -26.41
N TYR A 252 -1.47 -5.16 -25.50
CA TYR A 252 -2.08 -4.42 -24.39
C TYR A 252 -1.02 -3.69 -23.58
N GLY A 253 -1.26 -2.40 -23.31
CA GLY A 253 -0.29 -1.48 -22.69
C GLY A 253 0.51 -0.63 -23.68
N ASP A 254 0.55 -0.99 -24.97
CA ASP A 254 1.16 -0.15 -26.00
C ASP A 254 0.30 1.09 -26.29
N THR A 255 0.89 2.08 -26.97
CA THR A 255 0.12 3.16 -27.59
C THR A 255 -0.51 2.69 -28.90
N VAL A 256 -1.83 2.69 -28.96
CA VAL A 256 -2.64 2.32 -30.12
C VAL A 256 -2.89 3.55 -30.99
N LYS A 257 -2.70 3.40 -32.30
CA LYS A 257 -2.92 4.45 -33.30
C LYS A 257 -4.31 4.31 -33.91
N LEU A 258 -5.23 5.20 -33.56
CA LEU A 258 -6.56 5.27 -34.14
C LEU A 258 -6.55 6.22 -35.34
N TYR A 259 -6.99 5.72 -36.49
CA TYR A 259 -7.09 6.51 -37.71
C TYR A 259 -8.51 6.95 -37.97
N TYR A 260 -8.65 8.18 -38.46
CA TYR A 260 -9.91 8.85 -38.69
C TYR A 260 -9.89 9.55 -40.04
N LYS A 261 -10.90 9.32 -40.87
CA LYS A 261 -11.05 9.93 -42.18
C LYS A 261 -11.90 11.20 -42.10
N ALA A 262 -11.36 12.31 -42.59
CA ALA A 262 -12.07 13.59 -42.61
C ALA A 262 -13.30 13.51 -43.53
N ASN A 263 -14.42 14.03 -43.05
CA ASN A 263 -15.60 14.24 -43.87
C ASN A 263 -15.44 15.54 -44.67
N PRO A 264 -15.78 15.55 -45.97
CA PRO A 264 -15.75 16.78 -46.76
C PRO A 264 -16.66 17.84 -46.15
N LEU A 265 -16.13 19.06 -46.00
CA LEU A 265 -16.91 20.23 -45.61
C LEU A 265 -17.72 20.69 -46.83
N SER A 266 -19.05 20.79 -46.70
CA SER A 266 -19.98 21.28 -47.75
C SER A 266 -20.88 22.43 -47.30
#